data_AF-A0A2L2WN87-F1
#
_entry.id   AF-A0A2L2WN87-F1
#
_cell.length_a   1.000
_cell.length_b   1.000
_cell.length_c   1.000
_cell.angle_alpha   90.00
_cell.angle_beta   90.00
_cell.angle_gamma   90.00
#
_symmetry.space_group_name_H-M   'P 1'
#
loop_
_entity.id
_entity.type
_entity.pdbx_description
1 polymer ?
#
loop_
_entity_poly.entity_id
_entity_poly.type
_entity_poly.pdbx_seq_one_letter_code
_entity_poly.pdbx_strand_id
1 'polypeptide(L)'
;MYGTRLSPSDYEESMSECYADDEHPFSYFTVDRDKWELEIIDRACDFIDEHVVPILKKYGLDSIQVETIHSPKYYNFENDCMYFTVYMAEEWRTKMHEWLSKFRQEQKFSDYIHEHYHDHDGFWSFMPQNFDEIEAFGDEQRCIGAYLTLCLLNEDAIDLQDEFMNETADWLYENSSACSDKNVLDEYVGEVDGMKYQELYNNDYRVDELYHNLYEKQGRVWRGCDWLNSKVDNSITIYSKNEAMSMIFWAVQNGLTVSDLYELAA
;
A
#
# COMPACT_ATOMS: atom_id res chain seq x y z
N MET A 1 4.69 4.32 9.02
CA MET A 1 4.00 3.40 8.11
C MET A 1 4.02 4.08 6.74
N TYR A 2 4.66 3.48 5.74
CA TYR A 2 4.82 4.04 4.39
C TYR A 2 3.78 3.43 3.43
N GLY A 3 2.55 3.23 3.91
CA GLY A 3 1.45 2.71 3.12
C GLY A 3 0.71 3.83 2.41
N THR A 4 0.19 3.54 1.22
CA THR A 4 -0.82 4.39 0.56
C THR A 4 -2.20 3.97 1.03
N ARG A 5 -3.24 4.79 0.80
CA ARG A 5 -4.64 4.40 1.11
C ARG A 5 -5.11 3.13 0.39
N LEU A 6 -4.38 2.68 -0.64
CA LEU A 6 -4.64 1.44 -1.38
C LEU A 6 -3.79 0.26 -0.89
N SER A 7 -2.94 0.46 0.13
CA SER A 7 -2.13 -0.58 0.74
C SER A 7 -3.03 -1.66 1.33
N PRO A 8 -2.87 -2.94 0.92
CA PRO A 8 -3.63 -4.03 1.53
C PRO A 8 -3.32 -4.16 3.02
N SER A 9 -2.09 -3.83 3.46
CA SER A 9 -1.70 -3.88 4.87
C SER A 9 -2.40 -2.80 5.71
N ASP A 10 -2.55 -1.59 5.16
CA ASP A 10 -3.25 -0.50 5.84
C ASP A 10 -4.75 -0.84 5.99
N TYR A 11 -5.32 -1.52 4.99
CA TYR A 11 -6.68 -2.06 5.03
C TYR A 11 -6.84 -3.17 6.06
N GLU A 12 -5.95 -4.18 6.04
CA GLU A 12 -5.94 -5.29 7.00
C GLU A 12 -5.88 -4.78 8.44
N GLU A 13 -5.01 -3.81 8.72
CA GLU A 13 -4.89 -3.18 10.04
C GLU A 13 -6.18 -2.45 10.45
N SER A 14 -6.67 -1.55 9.58
CA SER A 14 -7.87 -0.75 9.86
C SER A 14 -9.09 -1.63 10.15
N MET A 15 -9.29 -2.68 9.36
CA MET A 15 -10.42 -3.60 9.56
C MET A 15 -10.23 -4.48 10.78
N SER A 16 -9.01 -4.95 11.06
CA SER A 16 -8.73 -5.72 12.27
C SER A 16 -8.93 -4.89 13.55
N GLU A 17 -8.75 -3.57 13.48
CA GLU A 17 -9.12 -2.66 14.57
C GLU A 17 -10.63 -2.49 14.72
N CYS A 18 -11.37 -2.29 13.62
CA CYS A 18 -12.82 -2.08 13.67
C CYS A 18 -13.61 -3.30 14.19
N TYR A 19 -13.10 -4.52 13.99
CA TYR A 19 -13.81 -5.75 14.34
C TYR A 19 -13.23 -6.50 15.53
N ALA A 20 -12.13 -6.03 16.11
CA ALA A 20 -11.68 -6.54 17.40
C ALA A 20 -12.61 -5.98 18.48
N ASP A 21 -13.33 -6.86 19.18
CA ASP A 21 -14.17 -6.54 20.33
C ASP A 21 -13.79 -7.41 21.54
N ASP A 22 -14.47 -7.21 22.67
CA ASP A 22 -14.21 -7.94 23.92
C ASP A 22 -14.48 -9.45 23.78
N GLU A 23 -15.32 -9.88 22.83
CA GLU A 23 -15.65 -11.29 22.59
C GLU A 23 -14.63 -11.95 21.64
N HIS A 24 -14.11 -11.19 20.66
CA HIS A 24 -13.17 -11.64 19.63
C HIS A 24 -11.97 -10.68 19.49
N PRO A 25 -11.12 -10.56 20.53
CA PRO A 25 -10.00 -9.62 20.53
C PRO A 25 -8.90 -9.97 19.50
N PHE A 26 -8.97 -11.18 18.94
CA PHE A 26 -8.06 -11.70 17.93
C PHE A 26 -8.69 -11.78 16.53
N SER A 27 -9.77 -11.04 16.26
CA SER A 27 -10.29 -10.91 14.90
C SER A 27 -9.26 -10.20 14.01
N TYR A 28 -8.98 -10.77 12.84
CA TYR A 28 -8.10 -10.17 11.85
C TYR A 28 -8.64 -10.36 10.45
N PHE A 29 -8.28 -9.45 9.56
CA PHE A 29 -8.57 -9.55 8.14
C PHE A 29 -7.33 -9.96 7.40
N THR A 30 -7.50 -10.82 6.41
CA THR A 30 -6.47 -11.10 5.42
C THR A 30 -6.99 -10.72 4.07
N VAL A 31 -6.20 -9.97 3.33
CA VAL A 31 -6.46 -9.65 1.94
C VAL A 31 -5.74 -10.65 1.05
N ASP A 32 -6.48 -11.21 0.10
CA ASP A 32 -5.87 -11.88 -1.05
C ASP A 32 -5.21 -10.79 -1.91
N ARG A 33 -3.90 -10.64 -1.72
CA ARG A 33 -3.12 -9.55 -2.33
C ARG A 33 -3.16 -9.58 -3.85
N ASP A 34 -3.15 -10.77 -4.45
CA ASP A 34 -3.20 -10.92 -5.90
C ASP A 34 -4.55 -10.40 -6.43
N LYS A 35 -5.66 -10.74 -5.76
CA LYS A 35 -6.98 -10.18 -6.12
C LYS A 35 -7.05 -8.67 -5.89
N TRP A 36 -6.51 -8.19 -4.77
CA TRP A 36 -6.50 -6.77 -4.44
C TRP A 36 -5.75 -5.94 -5.47
N GLU A 37 -4.57 -6.40 -5.89
CA GLU A 37 -3.78 -5.75 -6.93
C GLU A 37 -4.49 -5.79 -8.29
N LEU A 38 -5.12 -6.91 -8.65
CA LEU A 38 -5.92 -7.02 -9.87
C LEU A 38 -7.10 -6.04 -9.89
N GLU A 39 -7.84 -5.90 -8.78
CA GLU A 39 -8.92 -4.92 -8.68
C GLU A 39 -8.41 -3.48 -8.81
N ILE A 40 -7.25 -3.15 -8.21
CA ILE A 40 -6.65 -1.82 -8.40
C ILE A 40 -6.29 -1.60 -9.88
N ILE A 41 -5.73 -2.59 -10.56
CA ILE A 41 -5.36 -2.50 -11.98
C ILE A 41 -6.59 -2.33 -12.87
N ASP A 42 -7.64 -3.12 -12.65
CA ASP A 42 -8.88 -3.05 -13.43
C ASP A 42 -9.53 -1.67 -13.27
N ARG A 43 -9.60 -1.16 -12.02
CA ARG A 43 -10.11 0.18 -11.76
C ARG A 43 -9.23 1.27 -12.34
N ALA A 44 -7.92 1.10 -12.34
CA ALA A 44 -7.02 2.05 -12.97
C ALA A 44 -7.25 2.10 -14.49
N CYS A 45 -7.48 0.96 -15.13
CA CYS A 45 -7.83 0.90 -16.56
C CYS A 45 -9.13 1.67 -16.82
N ASP A 46 -10.19 1.37 -16.07
CA ASP A 46 -11.50 2.03 -16.23
C ASP A 46 -11.38 3.55 -16.00
N PHE A 47 -10.70 3.96 -14.93
CA PHE A 47 -10.51 5.37 -14.60
C PHE A 47 -9.72 6.13 -15.67
N ILE A 48 -8.64 5.51 -16.18
CA ILE A 48 -7.84 6.10 -17.24
C ILE A 48 -8.65 6.25 -18.53
N ASP A 49 -9.42 5.25 -18.91
CA ASP A 49 -10.25 5.29 -20.12
C ASP A 49 -11.41 6.29 -20.01
N GLU A 50 -11.99 6.46 -18.81
CA GLU A 50 -13.11 7.37 -18.56
C GLU A 50 -12.66 8.83 -18.37
N HIS A 51 -11.55 9.07 -17.66
CA HIS A 51 -11.17 10.41 -17.21
C HIS A 51 -9.91 10.95 -17.88
N VAL A 52 -8.88 10.12 -18.10
CA VAL A 52 -7.56 10.58 -18.57
C VAL A 52 -7.48 10.61 -20.10
N VAL A 53 -7.81 9.50 -20.75
CA VAL A 53 -7.71 9.34 -22.21
C VAL A 53 -8.55 10.40 -22.95
N PRO A 54 -9.81 10.68 -22.57
CA PRO A 54 -10.63 11.67 -23.28
C PRO A 54 -10.02 13.08 -23.26
N ILE A 55 -9.40 13.47 -22.15
CA ILE A 55 -8.70 14.76 -22.00
C ILE A 55 -7.48 14.80 -22.92
N LEU A 56 -6.67 13.73 -22.88
CA LEU A 56 -5.37 13.70 -23.55
C LEU A 56 -5.43 13.36 -25.04
N LYS A 57 -6.55 12.85 -25.55
CA LYS A 57 -6.71 12.47 -26.96
C LYS A 57 -6.46 13.63 -27.92
N LYS A 58 -6.87 14.85 -27.55
CA LYS A 58 -6.63 16.06 -28.37
C LYS A 58 -5.15 16.44 -28.45
N TYR A 59 -4.31 15.94 -27.54
CA TYR A 59 -2.85 16.14 -27.49
C TYR A 59 -2.06 15.03 -28.18
N GLY A 60 -2.75 14.06 -28.81
CA GLY A 60 -2.10 12.99 -29.57
C GLY A 60 -1.85 11.72 -28.77
N LEU A 61 -2.42 11.59 -27.57
CA LEU A 61 -2.57 10.29 -26.93
C LEU A 61 -3.58 9.44 -27.70
N ASP A 62 -3.27 8.17 -27.92
CA ASP A 62 -4.21 7.19 -28.47
C ASP A 62 -4.86 6.37 -27.34
N SER A 63 -4.04 5.70 -26.54
CA SER A 63 -4.46 4.86 -25.41
C SER A 63 -3.34 4.73 -24.36
N ILE A 64 -3.73 4.32 -23.16
CA ILE A 64 -2.81 3.96 -22.08
C ILE A 64 -3.23 2.56 -21.61
N GLN A 65 -2.26 1.68 -21.44
CA GLN A 65 -2.48 0.33 -20.94
C GLN A 65 -1.76 0.17 -19.61
N VAL A 66 -2.50 -0.09 -18.54
CA VAL A 66 -1.90 -0.47 -17.25
C VAL A 66 -1.47 -1.93 -17.32
N GLU A 67 -0.23 -2.21 -16.92
CA GLU A 67 0.33 -3.57 -16.98
C GLU A 67 0.41 -4.22 -15.60
N THR A 68 0.97 -3.50 -14.63
CA THR A 68 1.18 -4.02 -13.28
C THR A 68 1.34 -2.87 -12.30
N ILE A 69 1.15 -3.17 -11.02
CA ILE A 69 1.69 -2.36 -9.95
C ILE A 69 3.18 -2.72 -9.81
N HIS A 70 4.04 -1.70 -9.76
CA HIS A 70 5.45 -1.83 -9.49
C HIS A 70 5.73 -1.45 -8.04
N SER A 71 6.09 -2.44 -7.24
CA SER A 71 6.55 -2.26 -5.86
C SER A 71 8.06 -2.44 -5.79
N PRO A 72 8.84 -1.35 -5.68
CA PRO A 72 10.30 -1.43 -5.68
C PRO A 72 10.81 -2.25 -4.49
N LYS A 73 11.70 -3.21 -4.75
CA LYS A 73 12.23 -4.15 -3.73
C LYS A 73 12.99 -3.48 -2.59
N TYR A 74 13.46 -2.26 -2.81
CA TYR A 74 14.10 -1.43 -1.81
C TYR A 74 13.39 -0.09 -1.80
N TYR A 75 12.71 0.24 -0.71
CA TYR A 75 12.14 1.56 -0.43
C TYR A 75 13.26 2.60 -0.22
N ASN A 76 14.08 2.81 -1.24
CA ASN A 76 15.02 3.94 -1.32
C ASN A 76 14.29 5.10 -2.00
N PHE A 77 13.22 5.58 -1.37
CA PHE A 77 12.45 6.78 -1.77
C PHE A 77 11.52 6.63 -2.98
N GLU A 78 11.35 5.42 -3.52
CA GLU A 78 10.31 5.12 -4.50
C GLU A 78 9.11 4.45 -3.80
N ASN A 79 7.91 4.93 -4.13
CA ASN A 79 6.63 4.36 -3.67
C ASN A 79 6.09 3.40 -4.73
N ASP A 80 5.10 2.60 -4.35
CA ASP A 80 4.34 1.80 -5.31
C ASP A 80 3.80 2.70 -6.42
N CYS A 81 4.00 2.30 -7.67
CA CYS A 81 3.57 3.04 -8.84
C CYS A 81 2.93 2.11 -9.87
N MET A 82 2.07 2.66 -10.71
CA MET A 82 1.54 1.89 -11.84
C MET A 82 2.58 1.89 -12.96
N TYR A 83 2.86 0.70 -13.46
CA TYR A 83 3.58 0.53 -14.71
C TYR A 83 2.57 0.49 -15.85
N PHE A 84 2.67 1.46 -16.76
CA PHE A 84 1.79 1.56 -17.91
C PHE A 84 2.56 1.80 -19.21
N THR A 85 2.00 1.32 -20.30
CA THR A 85 2.46 1.61 -21.66
C THR A 85 1.56 2.69 -22.26
N VAL A 86 2.18 3.73 -22.80
CA VAL A 86 1.51 4.86 -23.46
C VAL A 86 1.61 4.69 -24.98
N TYR A 87 0.48 4.68 -25.67
CA TYR A 87 0.41 4.65 -27.13
C TYR A 87 0.04 6.04 -27.65
N MET A 88 0.88 6.58 -28.53
CA MET A 88 0.71 7.90 -29.12
C MET A 88 0.27 7.79 -30.59
N ALA A 89 -0.67 8.65 -31.01
CA ALA A 89 -1.15 8.73 -32.39
C ALA A 89 -0.07 9.29 -33.34
N GLU A 90 -0.02 8.87 -34.60
CA GLU A 90 1.08 9.20 -35.55
C GLU A 90 1.47 10.69 -35.58
N GLU A 91 0.50 11.60 -35.47
CA GLU A 91 0.71 13.06 -35.50
C GLU A 91 1.11 13.70 -34.15
N TRP A 92 1.31 12.91 -33.10
CA TRP A 92 1.52 13.40 -31.73
C TRP A 92 2.70 14.38 -31.62
N ARG A 93 3.79 14.14 -32.35
CA ARG A 93 4.98 15.02 -32.35
C ARG A 93 4.64 16.41 -32.85
N THR A 94 3.84 16.51 -33.92
CA THR A 94 3.38 17.79 -34.46
C THR A 94 2.52 18.52 -33.43
N LYS A 95 1.55 17.82 -32.82
CA LYS A 95 0.70 18.40 -31.76
C LYS A 95 1.52 18.88 -30.57
N MET A 96 2.53 18.12 -30.17
CA MET A 96 3.44 18.50 -29.09
C MET A 96 4.21 19.78 -29.43
N HIS A 97 4.87 19.85 -30.60
CA HIS A 97 5.62 21.05 -31.00
C HIS A 97 4.72 22.30 -31.08
N GLU A 98 3.51 22.16 -31.62
CA GLU A 98 2.51 23.23 -31.66
C GLU A 98 2.11 23.67 -30.24
N TRP A 99 1.88 22.72 -29.34
CA TRP A 99 1.53 22.97 -27.95
C TRP A 99 2.67 23.68 -27.21
N LEU A 100 3.89 23.16 -27.27
CA LEU A 100 5.06 23.76 -26.63
C LEU A 100 5.28 25.17 -27.18
N SER A 101 5.21 25.37 -28.49
CA SER A 101 5.37 26.70 -29.10
C SER A 101 4.33 27.71 -28.60
N LYS A 102 3.09 27.27 -28.39
CA LYS A 102 1.99 28.11 -27.91
C LYS A 102 2.16 28.46 -26.42
N PHE A 103 2.60 27.51 -25.61
CA PHE A 103 2.50 27.59 -24.15
C PHE A 103 3.83 27.80 -23.42
N ARG A 104 4.97 27.77 -24.12
CA ARG A 104 6.32 27.93 -23.55
C ARG A 104 6.53 29.21 -22.74
N GLN A 105 5.78 30.28 -23.03
CA GLN A 105 5.90 31.55 -22.30
C GLN A 105 4.95 31.65 -21.10
N GLU A 106 4.08 30.67 -20.87
CA GLU A 106 3.18 30.69 -19.73
C GLU A 106 3.92 30.24 -18.46
N GLN A 107 3.93 31.14 -17.47
CA GLN A 107 4.71 30.98 -16.24
C GLN A 107 4.32 29.70 -15.49
N LYS A 108 3.03 29.34 -15.46
CA LYS A 108 2.52 28.17 -14.72
C LYS A 108 3.23 26.86 -15.07
N PHE A 109 3.61 26.67 -16.33
CA PHE A 109 4.30 25.45 -16.76
C PHE A 109 5.79 25.48 -16.39
N SER A 110 6.43 26.65 -16.47
CA SER A 110 7.82 26.82 -16.05
C SER A 110 7.96 26.62 -14.55
N ASP A 111 7.00 27.16 -13.77
CA ASP A 111 6.93 26.96 -12.32
C ASP A 111 6.76 25.48 -11.99
N TYR A 112 5.82 24.79 -12.65
CA TYR A 112 5.61 23.35 -12.44
C TYR A 112 6.87 22.52 -12.74
N ILE A 113 7.53 22.75 -13.88
CA ILE A 113 8.78 22.06 -14.23
C ILE A 113 9.86 22.33 -13.17
N HIS A 114 9.99 23.57 -12.70
CA HIS A 114 11.00 23.94 -11.71
C HIS A 114 10.73 23.31 -10.34
N GLU A 115 9.46 23.23 -9.94
CA GLU A 115 9.06 22.66 -8.65
C GLU A 115 9.11 21.13 -8.63
N HIS A 116 8.86 20.46 -9.76
CA HIS A 116 8.69 19.01 -9.78
C HIS A 116 9.79 18.24 -10.52
N TYR A 117 10.48 18.84 -11.49
CA TYR A 117 11.45 18.15 -12.35
C TYR A 117 12.89 18.59 -12.13
N HIS A 118 13.16 19.45 -11.14
CA HIS A 118 14.50 19.95 -10.89
C HIS A 118 15.29 19.05 -9.93
N ASP A 119 16.61 19.07 -10.05
CA ASP A 119 17.50 18.44 -9.09
C ASP A 119 17.39 19.13 -7.72
N HIS A 120 17.47 18.35 -6.65
CA HIS A 120 17.56 18.87 -5.28
C HIS A 120 18.78 18.26 -4.58
N ASP A 121 19.22 18.87 -3.48
CA ASP A 121 20.35 18.33 -2.73
C ASP A 121 20.03 16.90 -2.25
N GLY A 122 20.75 15.92 -2.81
CA GLY A 122 20.54 14.50 -2.54
C GLY A 122 19.58 13.78 -3.52
N PHE A 123 19.04 14.47 -4.53
CA PHE A 123 18.15 13.91 -5.54
C PHE A 123 18.52 14.40 -6.95
N TRP A 124 18.74 13.47 -7.87
CA TRP A 124 18.86 13.79 -9.30
C TRP A 124 17.56 13.47 -9.99
N SER A 125 16.93 14.51 -10.52
CA SER A 125 15.80 14.39 -11.40
C SER A 125 16.26 13.83 -12.75
N PHE A 126 15.53 12.83 -13.17
CA PHE A 126 15.70 12.20 -14.47
C PHE A 126 14.77 12.79 -15.53
N MET A 127 13.89 13.72 -15.12
CA MET A 127 12.89 14.38 -15.95
C MET A 127 13.50 15.57 -16.72
N PRO A 128 12.94 15.94 -17.88
CA PRO A 128 13.40 17.11 -18.62
C PRO A 128 13.16 18.39 -17.81
N GLN A 129 14.20 19.20 -17.64
CA GLN A 129 14.21 20.35 -16.72
C GLN A 129 13.71 21.65 -17.37
N ASN A 130 13.37 21.64 -18.66
CA ASN A 130 12.86 22.79 -19.39
C ASN A 130 12.19 22.36 -20.71
N PHE A 131 11.51 23.30 -21.36
CA PHE A 131 10.85 23.10 -22.65
C PHE A 131 11.79 22.65 -23.77
N ASP A 132 13.05 23.11 -23.77
CA ASP A 132 14.02 22.72 -24.81
C ASP A 132 14.40 21.24 -24.69
N GLU A 133 14.53 20.73 -23.47
CA GLU A 133 14.79 19.31 -23.21
C GLU A 133 13.60 18.41 -23.59
N ILE A 134 12.36 18.84 -23.30
CA ILE A 134 11.15 18.15 -23.74
C ILE A 134 11.12 18.07 -25.27
N GLU A 135 11.43 19.17 -25.94
CA GLU A 135 11.41 19.26 -27.40
C GLU A 135 12.54 18.46 -28.07
N ALA A 136 13.70 18.34 -27.41
CA ALA A 136 14.87 17.66 -27.94
C ALA A 136 14.73 16.12 -27.98
N PHE A 137 13.79 15.54 -27.23
CA PHE A 137 13.56 14.08 -27.17
C PHE A 137 14.82 13.26 -26.84
N GLY A 138 15.63 13.69 -25.87
CA GLY A 138 16.80 12.91 -25.44
C GLY A 138 16.41 11.54 -24.86
N ASP A 139 15.39 11.53 -24.01
CA ASP A 139 14.70 10.33 -23.51
C ASP A 139 13.21 10.45 -23.86
N GLU A 140 12.78 9.73 -24.90
CA GLU A 140 11.44 9.87 -25.45
C GLU A 140 10.35 9.56 -24.42
N GLN A 141 10.53 8.55 -23.56
CA GLN A 141 9.52 8.16 -22.58
C GLN A 141 9.31 9.28 -21.55
N ARG A 142 10.40 9.84 -21.03
CA ARG A 142 10.31 10.93 -20.04
C ARG A 142 9.81 12.22 -20.65
N CYS A 143 10.17 12.50 -21.90
CA CYS A 143 9.65 13.67 -22.62
C CYS A 143 8.15 13.55 -22.88
N ILE A 144 7.66 12.37 -23.28
CA ILE A 144 6.22 12.10 -23.44
C ILE A 144 5.51 12.25 -22.09
N GLY A 145 6.05 11.65 -21.02
CA GLY A 145 5.50 11.78 -19.67
C GLY A 145 5.38 13.24 -19.25
N ALA A 146 6.48 13.99 -19.33
CA ALA A 146 6.49 15.42 -18.99
C ALA A 146 5.47 16.21 -19.83
N TYR A 147 5.42 15.98 -21.15
CA TYR A 147 4.49 16.64 -22.04
C TYR A 147 3.02 16.39 -21.66
N LEU A 148 2.64 15.12 -21.44
CA LEU A 148 1.27 14.75 -21.09
C LEU A 148 0.88 15.29 -19.72
N THR A 149 1.79 15.31 -18.74
CA THR A 149 1.56 15.94 -17.43
C THR A 149 1.29 17.44 -17.56
N LEU A 150 2.05 18.16 -18.38
CA LEU A 150 1.79 19.58 -18.63
C LEU A 150 0.45 19.81 -19.36
N CYS A 151 0.02 18.86 -20.19
CA CYS A 151 -1.29 18.89 -20.82
C CYS A 151 -2.42 18.69 -19.79
N LEU A 152 -2.28 17.77 -18.83
CA LEU A 152 -3.21 17.63 -17.71
C LEU A 152 -3.26 18.90 -16.86
N LEU A 153 -2.11 19.50 -16.55
CA LEU A 153 -2.04 20.78 -15.85
C LEU A 153 -2.76 21.90 -16.62
N ASN A 154 -2.68 21.91 -17.94
CA ASN A 154 -3.40 22.90 -18.75
C ASN A 154 -4.92 22.72 -18.69
N GLU A 155 -5.40 21.52 -18.44
CA GLU A 155 -6.81 21.15 -18.36
C GLU A 155 -7.34 21.15 -16.93
N ASP A 156 -6.55 21.66 -15.97
CA ASP A 156 -6.85 21.66 -14.53
C ASP A 156 -7.18 20.23 -14.01
N ALA A 157 -6.50 19.23 -14.57
CA ALA A 157 -6.75 17.80 -14.36
C ALA A 157 -5.54 17.07 -13.73
N ILE A 158 -4.63 17.81 -13.09
CA ILE A 158 -3.43 17.24 -12.48
C ILE A 158 -3.74 16.44 -11.20
N ASP A 159 -4.86 16.77 -10.55
CA ASP A 159 -5.29 16.15 -9.28
C ASP A 159 -6.11 14.86 -9.49
N LEU A 160 -6.26 14.38 -10.74
CA LEU A 160 -6.97 13.13 -11.05
C LEU A 160 -6.39 11.91 -10.32
N GLN A 161 -5.11 11.95 -9.94
CA GLN A 161 -4.50 10.92 -9.11
C GLN A 161 -5.19 10.80 -7.75
N ASP A 162 -5.48 11.92 -7.08
CA ASP A 162 -6.12 11.90 -5.76
C ASP A 162 -7.56 11.44 -5.86
N GLU A 163 -8.27 11.81 -6.92
CA GLU A 163 -9.62 11.32 -7.23
C GLU A 163 -9.61 9.80 -7.41
N PHE A 164 -8.73 9.27 -8.26
CA PHE A 164 -8.56 7.82 -8.44
C PHE A 164 -8.27 7.10 -7.12
N MET A 165 -7.33 7.61 -6.32
CA MET A 165 -6.92 7.00 -5.05
C MET A 165 -8.08 6.95 -4.05
N ASN A 166 -8.88 8.01 -3.98
CA ASN A 166 -10.01 8.09 -3.06
C ASN A 166 -11.16 7.18 -3.51
N GLU A 167 -11.56 7.24 -4.78
CA GLU A 167 -12.65 6.41 -5.32
C GLU A 167 -12.33 4.92 -5.26
N THR A 168 -11.08 4.56 -5.54
CA THR A 168 -10.64 3.17 -5.48
C THR A 168 -10.58 2.68 -4.05
N ALA A 169 -10.08 3.50 -3.12
CA ALA A 169 -10.10 3.15 -1.70
C ALA A 169 -11.53 2.93 -1.22
N ASP A 170 -12.43 3.90 -1.42
CA ASP A 170 -13.82 3.81 -0.97
C ASP A 170 -14.50 2.55 -1.53
N TRP A 171 -14.30 2.25 -2.81
CA TRP A 171 -14.84 1.03 -3.41
C TRP A 171 -14.26 -0.24 -2.79
N LEU A 172 -12.94 -0.31 -2.57
CA LEU A 172 -12.29 -1.48 -1.96
C LEU A 172 -12.80 -1.70 -0.52
N TYR A 173 -13.06 -0.63 0.23
CA TYR A 173 -13.69 -0.73 1.56
C TYR A 173 -15.12 -1.28 1.46
N GLU A 174 -15.93 -0.77 0.53
CA GLU A 174 -17.32 -1.19 0.31
C GLU A 174 -17.45 -2.63 -0.25
N ASN A 175 -16.47 -3.06 -1.05
CA ASN A 175 -16.47 -4.34 -1.76
C ASN A 175 -15.43 -5.30 -1.23
N SER A 176 -14.95 -5.07 -0.01
CA SER A 176 -13.88 -5.81 0.63
C SER A 176 -14.06 -7.32 0.66
N SER A 177 -15.29 -7.83 0.71
CA SER A 177 -15.57 -9.27 0.60
C SER A 177 -15.13 -9.89 -0.73
N ALA A 178 -14.85 -9.09 -1.76
CA ALA A 178 -14.30 -9.55 -3.03
C ALA A 178 -12.82 -9.94 -2.92
N CYS A 179 -12.09 -9.32 -2.00
CA CYS A 179 -10.63 -9.44 -1.88
C CYS A 179 -10.16 -9.80 -0.47
N SER A 180 -11.06 -9.97 0.50
CA SER A 180 -10.69 -10.25 1.88
C SER A 180 -11.59 -11.28 2.52
N ASP A 181 -10.98 -12.08 3.39
CA ASP A 181 -11.67 -13.00 4.28
C ASP A 181 -11.53 -12.48 5.71
N LYS A 182 -12.67 -12.37 6.41
CA LYS A 182 -12.67 -12.15 7.85
C LYS A 182 -12.25 -13.46 8.51
N ASN A 183 -11.13 -13.45 9.21
CA ASN A 183 -10.67 -14.56 10.00
C ASN A 183 -10.86 -14.26 11.49
N VAL A 184 -11.42 -15.23 12.21
CA VAL A 184 -11.48 -15.19 13.66
C VAL A 184 -10.53 -16.25 14.17
N LEU A 185 -9.53 -15.84 14.95
CA LEU A 185 -8.52 -16.73 15.51
C LEU A 185 -9.08 -17.76 16.51
N ASP A 186 -10.39 -17.77 16.79
CA ASP A 186 -11.05 -18.77 17.64
C ASP A 186 -10.77 -20.22 17.17
N GLU A 187 -10.50 -20.45 15.88
CA GLU A 187 -10.06 -21.76 15.35
C GLU A 187 -8.53 -21.99 15.37
N TYR A 188 -7.72 -20.92 15.39
CA TYR A 188 -6.24 -20.98 15.30
C TYR A 188 -5.52 -20.86 16.64
N VAL A 189 -6.21 -20.34 17.66
CA VAL A 189 -5.79 -20.48 19.05
C VAL A 189 -6.22 -21.87 19.51
N GLY A 190 -5.49 -22.89 19.07
CA GLY A 190 -5.81 -24.27 19.41
C GLY A 190 -5.99 -24.46 20.92
N GLU A 191 -6.94 -25.32 21.31
CA GLU A 191 -6.86 -25.97 22.61
C GLU A 191 -5.60 -26.84 22.61
N VAL A 192 -4.64 -26.53 23.48
CA VAL A 192 -3.56 -27.46 23.80
C VAL A 192 -3.76 -27.90 25.25
N ASP A 193 -4.17 -29.16 25.41
CA ASP A 193 -4.44 -29.80 26.70
C ASP A 193 -5.54 -29.12 27.56
N GLY A 194 -6.59 -28.60 26.91
CA GLY A 194 -7.84 -28.20 27.57
C GLY A 194 -7.89 -26.78 28.15
N MET A 195 -6.93 -25.90 27.84
CA MET A 195 -6.99 -24.46 28.14
C MET A 195 -6.85 -23.62 26.86
N LYS A 196 -7.74 -22.62 26.71
CA LYS A 196 -7.73 -21.68 25.56
C LYS A 196 -6.93 -20.43 25.92
N TYR A 197 -6.02 -19.97 25.07
CA TYR A 197 -5.32 -18.69 25.30
C TYR A 197 -6.27 -17.48 25.36
N GLN A 198 -7.47 -17.58 24.78
CA GLN A 198 -8.52 -16.57 24.92
C GLN A 198 -8.98 -16.39 26.37
N GLU A 199 -9.09 -17.47 27.15
CA GLU A 199 -9.44 -17.38 28.57
C GLU A 199 -8.32 -16.75 29.40
N LEU A 200 -7.07 -17.01 29.02
CA LEU A 200 -5.91 -16.35 29.61
C LEU A 200 -5.94 -14.86 29.27
N TYR A 201 -5.99 -14.49 27.99
CA TYR A 201 -6.01 -13.11 27.51
C TYR A 201 -7.12 -12.26 28.14
N ASN A 202 -8.34 -12.80 28.25
CA ASN A 202 -9.46 -12.10 28.86
C ASN A 202 -9.36 -11.96 30.39
N ASN A 203 -8.33 -12.54 31.01
CA ASN A 203 -8.02 -12.43 32.43
C ASN A 203 -6.80 -11.54 32.66
N ASP A 204 -7.02 -10.24 32.52
CA ASP A 204 -6.01 -9.16 32.55
C ASP A 204 -4.99 -9.35 33.68
N TYR A 205 -5.45 -9.58 34.91
CA TYR A 205 -4.59 -9.81 36.08
C TYR A 205 -3.68 -11.05 35.94
N ARG A 206 -4.20 -12.17 35.42
CA ARG A 206 -3.41 -13.40 35.27
C ARG A 206 -2.37 -13.28 34.16
N VAL A 207 -2.69 -12.55 33.10
CA VAL A 207 -1.75 -12.32 32.00
C VAL A 207 -0.62 -11.40 32.45
N ASP A 208 -0.95 -10.31 33.13
CA ASP A 208 0.04 -9.40 33.70
C ASP A 208 0.95 -10.11 34.71
N GLU A 209 0.38 -10.91 35.60
CA GLU A 209 1.15 -11.70 36.56
C GLU A 209 2.09 -12.69 35.86
N LEU A 210 1.58 -13.43 34.86
CA LEU A 210 2.38 -14.38 34.09
C LEU A 210 3.49 -13.67 33.31
N TYR A 211 3.18 -12.55 32.67
CA TYR A 211 4.12 -11.70 31.97
C TYR A 211 5.26 -11.24 32.89
N HIS A 212 4.94 -10.71 34.06
CA HIS A 212 5.94 -10.24 35.01
C HIS A 212 6.82 -11.38 35.54
N ASN A 213 6.23 -12.53 35.86
CA ASN A 213 6.97 -13.70 36.34
C ASN A 213 7.94 -14.25 35.27
N LEU A 214 7.49 -14.33 34.01
CA LEU A 214 8.35 -14.73 32.89
C LEU A 214 9.44 -13.70 32.61
N TYR A 215 9.10 -12.41 32.67
CA TYR A 215 10.06 -11.32 32.47
C TYR A 215 11.18 -11.36 33.51
N GLU A 216 10.86 -11.62 34.78
CA GLU A 216 11.86 -11.74 35.83
C GLU A 216 12.81 -12.93 35.63
N LYS A 217 12.30 -14.05 35.09
CA LYS A 217 13.05 -15.30 34.93
C LYS A 217 13.85 -15.39 33.64
N GLN A 218 13.28 -14.94 32.54
CA GLN A 218 13.84 -15.11 31.20
C GLN A 218 14.16 -13.80 30.49
N GLY A 219 13.95 -12.66 31.15
CA GLY A 219 14.07 -11.35 30.54
C GLY A 219 12.93 -11.07 29.55
N ARG A 220 13.11 -10.11 28.63
CA ARG A 220 12.15 -9.90 27.54
C ARG A 220 12.28 -11.03 26.51
N VAL A 221 11.56 -12.11 26.73
CA VAL A 221 11.59 -13.33 25.89
C VAL A 221 10.94 -13.14 24.52
N TRP A 222 10.09 -12.12 24.37
CA TRP A 222 9.24 -11.85 23.19
C TRP A 222 9.58 -10.52 22.47
N ARG A 223 10.75 -9.90 22.72
CA ARG A 223 11.17 -8.72 21.96
C ARG A 223 11.41 -9.10 20.50
N GLY A 224 10.53 -8.67 19.60
CA GLY A 224 10.59 -8.94 18.16
C GLY A 224 9.54 -9.92 17.63
N CYS A 225 8.61 -10.37 18.47
CA CYS A 225 7.43 -11.17 18.07
C CYS A 225 6.20 -10.27 17.93
N ASP A 226 6.36 -9.14 17.22
CA ASP A 226 5.25 -8.24 16.94
C ASP A 226 4.29 -8.87 15.92
N TRP A 227 4.65 -10.02 15.33
CA TRP A 227 3.86 -10.75 14.35
C TRP A 227 3.74 -12.25 14.66
N LEU A 228 2.55 -12.82 14.49
CA LEU A 228 2.35 -14.26 14.32
C LEU A 228 2.37 -14.61 12.82
N ASN A 229 3.35 -15.39 12.36
CA ASN A 229 3.33 -16.01 11.04
C ASN A 229 2.69 -17.39 11.14
N SER A 230 1.57 -17.61 10.46
CA SER A 230 1.00 -18.95 10.30
C SER A 230 2.00 -19.84 9.53
N LYS A 231 2.32 -21.03 10.06
CA LYS A 231 3.11 -22.03 9.33
C LYS A 231 2.36 -22.65 8.15
N VAL A 232 1.05 -22.44 8.06
CA VAL A 232 0.19 -23.04 7.03
C VAL A 232 0.20 -22.20 5.75
N ASP A 233 0.39 -20.88 5.88
CA ASP A 233 0.56 -19.97 4.76
C ASP A 233 1.42 -18.78 5.23
N ASN A 234 2.63 -18.65 4.69
CA ASN A 234 3.59 -17.57 4.97
C ASN A 234 3.08 -16.16 4.58
N SER A 235 1.80 -16.00 4.30
CA SER A 235 1.13 -14.76 3.91
C SER A 235 0.43 -14.04 5.07
N ILE A 236 0.17 -14.71 6.20
CA ILE A 236 -0.58 -14.13 7.31
C ILE A 236 0.38 -13.61 8.39
N THR A 237 0.41 -12.28 8.57
CA THR A 237 1.17 -11.56 9.60
C THR A 237 0.17 -10.92 10.56
N ILE A 238 0.09 -11.37 11.82
CA ILE A 238 -0.86 -10.80 12.81
C ILE A 238 -0.12 -9.91 13.80
N TYR A 239 -0.46 -8.62 13.87
CA TYR A 239 0.21 -7.65 14.75
C TYR A 239 -0.21 -7.75 16.22
N SER A 240 0.75 -7.71 17.15
CA SER A 240 0.46 -7.68 18.60
C SER A 240 0.13 -6.28 19.07
N LYS A 241 -1.07 -6.08 19.65
CA LYS A 241 -1.53 -4.77 20.16
C LYS A 241 -0.94 -4.40 21.53
N ASN A 242 -0.53 -5.39 22.33
CA ASN A 242 -0.01 -5.23 23.67
C ASN A 242 0.95 -6.38 24.04
N GLU A 243 1.63 -6.24 25.17
CA GLU A 243 2.61 -7.23 25.65
C GLU A 243 2.00 -8.61 25.93
N ALA A 244 0.75 -8.64 26.39
CA ALA A 244 -0.05 -9.85 26.58
C ALA A 244 -0.16 -10.65 25.28
N MET A 245 -0.52 -9.99 24.19
CA MET A 245 -0.67 -10.57 22.87
C MET A 245 0.68 -11.01 22.30
N SER A 246 1.76 -10.24 22.48
CA SER A 246 3.12 -10.64 22.06
C SER A 246 3.59 -11.91 22.77
N MET A 247 3.30 -12.05 24.07
CA MET A 247 3.61 -13.26 24.84
C MET A 247 2.86 -14.48 24.31
N ILE A 248 1.55 -14.33 24.06
CA ILE A 248 0.72 -15.41 23.50
C ILE A 248 1.24 -15.81 22.10
N PHE A 249 1.60 -14.85 21.25
CA PHE A 249 2.17 -15.14 19.93
C PHE A 249 3.50 -15.87 19.98
N TRP A 250 4.40 -15.42 20.84
CA TRP A 250 5.67 -16.11 21.05
C TRP A 250 5.42 -17.56 21.51
N ALA A 251 4.47 -17.79 22.42
CA ALA A 251 4.15 -19.13 22.91
C ALA A 251 3.63 -20.04 21.78
N VAL A 252 2.68 -19.56 20.97
CA VAL A 252 2.12 -20.30 19.83
C VAL A 252 3.18 -20.61 18.78
N GLN A 253 4.06 -19.66 18.42
CA GLN A 253 5.15 -19.90 17.46
C GLN A 253 6.13 -20.98 17.91
N ASN A 254 6.36 -21.07 19.22
CA ASN A 254 7.24 -22.06 19.82
C ASN A 254 6.52 -23.38 20.17
N GLY A 255 5.22 -23.49 19.87
CA GLY A 255 4.42 -24.68 20.15
C GLY A 255 4.25 -24.95 21.66
N LEU A 256 4.29 -23.90 22.47
CA LEU A 256 4.06 -23.97 23.91
C LEU A 256 2.56 -23.97 24.21
N THR A 257 2.20 -24.55 25.35
CA THR A 257 0.84 -24.53 25.92
C THR A 257 0.72 -23.47 27.01
N VAL A 258 -0.52 -23.18 27.45
CA VAL A 258 -0.75 -22.33 28.63
C VAL A 258 -0.10 -22.93 29.88
N SER A 259 -0.16 -24.26 30.03
CA SER A 259 0.51 -24.99 31.11
C SER A 259 2.03 -24.83 31.05
N ASP A 260 2.63 -24.92 29.86
CA ASP A 260 4.07 -24.74 29.68
C ASP A 260 4.51 -23.34 30.09
N LEU A 261 3.70 -22.31 29.79
CA LEU A 261 3.98 -20.94 30.23
C LEU A 261 3.93 -20.83 31.75
N TYR A 262 2.95 -21.46 32.41
CA TYR A 262 2.89 -21.49 33.87
C TYR A 262 4.07 -22.25 34.47
N GLU A 263 4.52 -23.35 33.88
CA GLU A 263 5.71 -24.08 34.32
C GLU A 263 7.00 -23.26 34.15
N LEU A 264 7.14 -22.53 33.04
CA LEU A 264 8.26 -21.63 32.81
C LEU A 264 8.27 -20.44 33.78
N ALA A 265 7.08 -20.01 34.22
CA ALA A 265 6.88 -18.92 35.17
C ALA A 265 6.96 -19.35 36.65
N ALA A 266 6.86 -20.64 36.97
CA ALA A 266 6.91 -21.23 38.32
C ALA A 266 8.33 -21.44 38.86
#